data_AF-A0A7W0KIU3-F1
#
_entry.id   AF-A0A7W0KIU3-F1
#
_cell.length_a   1.000
_cell.length_b   1.000
_cell.length_c   1.000
_cell.angle_alpha   90.00
_cell.angle_beta   90.00
_cell.angle_gamma   90.00
#
_symmetry.space_group_name_H-M   'P 1'
#
loop_
_entity.id
_entity.type
_entity.pdbx_description
1 polymer ?
#
loop_
_entity_poly.entity_id
_entity_poly.type
_entity_poly.pdbx_seq_one_letter_code
_entity_poly.pdbx_strand_id
1 'polypeptide(L)'
;MLVEVRPTKKLRGARALDLTACLSPIVDALCEDALDLSRLRLVCDWVQYKNNFRDVIDVRPILTPAARNGGNAEPDEDNLEIAVDLRRCADTNLADVVRNVLARRGEPEGLERVYLEDWSTGTTSRIWEFNSLYWRFLGVWEKATGRLYEQALPGGESDARNIAGVHELIKEMFVVWDDLAAHNALPDELYVIELGVGNGNQAKTWLDEFAKLDAEHGAEYYRRLHYMMCDYSEHVLALARENVSDHAAHVSSFALDATTPMTALGFLRYKVFLVYISNVYDNLPTEDVAQIGGHTYRAEIRAYVGKADAARIAEEFGLEPGKLVGAIDKLLSLGPDMLVDALSDHFPDVARAAAFWMAVWDALKLEERYAPMSGLDLYEIAPGVNGEMLRPLLERHGDVRMQVSNGA
;
A
#
# COMPACT_ATOMS: atom_id res chain seq x y z
N MET A 1 0.99 -30.43 -7.73
CA MET A 1 1.68 -29.26 -7.19
C MET A 1 1.89 -28.31 -8.34
N LEU A 2 1.35 -27.09 -8.25
CA LEU A 2 1.61 -26.04 -9.22
C LEU A 2 2.75 -25.17 -8.71
N VAL A 3 3.79 -24.95 -9.52
CA VAL A 3 4.89 -24.03 -9.18
C VAL A 3 4.82 -22.81 -10.09
N GLU A 4 4.58 -21.64 -9.50
CA GLU A 4 4.55 -20.35 -10.18
C GLU A 4 5.76 -19.50 -9.75
N VAL A 5 6.52 -18.98 -10.71
CA VAL A 5 7.64 -18.08 -10.44
C VAL A 5 7.36 -16.74 -11.10
N ARG A 6 7.15 -15.70 -10.29
CA ARG A 6 6.86 -14.37 -10.79
C ARG A 6 8.10 -13.77 -11.47
N PRO A 7 7.96 -13.20 -12.67
CA PRO A 7 9.09 -12.73 -13.44
C PRO A 7 9.77 -11.54 -12.74
N THR A 8 11.09 -11.64 -12.57
CA THR A 8 11.93 -10.53 -12.09
C THR A 8 13.23 -10.47 -12.87
N LYS A 9 13.79 -9.26 -13.05
CA LYS A 9 15.09 -9.05 -13.69
C LYS A 9 16.22 -9.82 -12.97
N LYS A 10 16.02 -10.18 -11.69
CA LYS A 10 16.97 -10.93 -10.86
C LYS A 10 17.09 -12.42 -11.23
N LEU A 11 16.21 -12.94 -12.08
CA LEU A 11 16.32 -14.30 -12.62
C LEU A 11 17.25 -14.39 -13.85
N ARG A 12 17.81 -13.26 -14.30
CA ARG A 12 18.65 -13.20 -15.51
C ARG A 12 19.92 -12.37 -15.27
N GLY A 13 20.94 -12.60 -16.09
CA GLY A 13 22.20 -11.85 -16.06
C GLY A 13 23.29 -12.47 -15.18
N ALA A 14 24.45 -11.79 -15.10
CA ALA A 14 25.66 -12.33 -14.46
C ALA A 14 25.57 -12.52 -12.93
N ARG A 15 24.55 -11.92 -12.29
CA ARG A 15 24.24 -12.09 -10.86
C ARG A 15 22.82 -12.63 -10.68
N ALA A 16 22.39 -13.49 -11.60
CA ALA A 16 21.09 -14.14 -11.52
C ALA A 16 21.01 -14.98 -10.24
N LEU A 17 19.84 -14.98 -9.61
CA LEU A 17 19.52 -15.90 -8.54
C LEU A 17 19.51 -17.34 -9.09
N ASP A 18 20.18 -18.26 -8.38
CA ASP A 18 20.05 -19.69 -8.65
C ASP A 18 18.70 -20.19 -8.13
N LEU A 19 17.71 -20.18 -9.02
CA LEU A 19 16.35 -20.59 -8.70
C LEU A 19 16.29 -22.08 -8.33
N THR A 20 17.10 -22.94 -8.96
CA THR A 20 17.12 -24.37 -8.65
C THR A 20 17.63 -24.61 -7.24
N ALA A 21 18.71 -23.92 -6.83
CA ALA A 21 19.22 -24.00 -5.46
C ALA A 21 18.20 -23.51 -4.41
N CYS A 22 17.30 -22.59 -4.78
CA CYS A 22 16.22 -22.15 -3.89
C CYS A 22 15.07 -23.18 -3.83
N LEU A 23 14.64 -23.71 -4.98
CA LEU A 23 13.45 -24.57 -5.06
C LEU A 23 13.69 -26.01 -4.61
N SER A 24 14.84 -26.61 -4.92
CA SER A 24 15.15 -27.99 -4.57
C SER A 24 14.92 -28.31 -3.08
N PRO A 25 15.52 -27.58 -2.11
CA PRO A 25 15.31 -27.89 -0.69
C PRO A 25 13.86 -27.70 -0.23
N ILE A 26 13.09 -26.83 -0.88
CA ILE A 26 11.66 -26.63 -0.60
C ILE A 26 10.87 -27.84 -1.07
N VAL A 27 11.08 -28.26 -2.32
CA VAL A 27 10.39 -29.41 -2.92
C VAL A 27 10.73 -30.70 -2.17
N ASP A 28 11.98 -30.91 -1.79
CA ASP A 28 12.40 -32.08 -1.02
C ASP A 28 11.67 -32.13 0.34
N ALA A 29 11.62 -31.02 1.07
CA ALA A 29 10.88 -30.93 2.33
C ALA A 29 9.37 -31.17 2.17
N LEU A 30 8.78 -30.75 1.05
CA LEU A 30 7.37 -30.98 0.75
C LEU A 30 7.07 -32.45 0.41
N CYS A 31 7.99 -33.11 -0.30
CA CYS A 31 7.88 -34.54 -0.61
C CYS A 31 8.02 -35.43 0.63
N GLU A 32 8.67 -34.93 1.69
CA GLU A 32 8.78 -35.62 2.98
C GLU A 32 7.52 -35.47 3.87
N ASP A 33 6.66 -34.50 3.58
CA ASP A 33 5.42 -34.24 4.34
C ASP A 33 4.26 -35.16 3.87
N ALA A 34 3.18 -35.20 4.66
CA ALA A 34 1.98 -35.98 4.35
C ALA A 34 0.97 -35.24 3.45
N LEU A 35 1.27 -34.00 3.06
CA LEU A 35 0.42 -33.17 2.20
C LEU A 35 0.06 -33.84 0.88
N ASP A 36 -1.19 -33.66 0.45
CA ASP A 36 -1.59 -33.94 -0.93
C ASP A 36 -0.97 -32.89 -1.88
N LEU A 37 0.20 -33.24 -2.42
CA LEU A 37 0.90 -32.40 -3.37
C LEU A 37 0.07 -32.05 -4.60
N SER A 38 -0.98 -32.81 -4.96
CA SER A 38 -1.83 -32.47 -6.12
C SER A 38 -2.62 -31.17 -5.91
N ARG A 39 -2.86 -30.80 -4.65
CA ARG A 39 -3.63 -29.62 -4.23
C ARG A 39 -2.76 -28.46 -3.77
N LEU A 40 -1.46 -28.71 -3.58
CA LEU A 40 -0.49 -27.71 -3.17
C LEU A 40 -0.11 -26.73 -4.29
N ARG A 41 -0.03 -25.46 -3.93
CA ARG A 41 0.54 -24.39 -4.78
C ARG A 41 1.85 -23.89 -4.17
N LEU A 42 2.84 -23.63 -5.01
CA LEU A 42 4.10 -22.99 -4.64
C LEU A 42 4.26 -21.73 -5.48
N VAL A 43 4.22 -20.56 -4.85
CA VAL A 43 4.40 -19.26 -5.52
C VAL A 43 5.70 -18.65 -5.08
N CYS A 44 6.54 -18.26 -6.02
CA CYS A 44 7.83 -17.63 -5.76
C CYS A 44 7.83 -16.19 -6.29
N ASP A 45 8.06 -15.24 -5.40
CA ASP A 45 8.04 -13.81 -5.71
C ASP A 45 9.30 -13.11 -5.21
N TRP A 46 9.54 -11.89 -5.70
CA TRP A 46 10.64 -11.04 -5.26
C TRP A 46 10.07 -9.87 -4.47
N VAL A 47 10.10 -9.94 -3.14
CA VAL A 47 9.48 -8.92 -2.30
C VAL A 47 10.44 -7.74 -2.07
N GLN A 48 9.94 -6.52 -2.27
CA GLN A 48 10.75 -5.31 -2.10
C GLN A 48 11.07 -5.01 -0.63
N TYR A 49 10.15 -5.30 0.28
CA TYR A 49 10.36 -5.14 1.72
C TYR A 49 11.02 -6.40 2.28
N LYS A 50 12.31 -6.30 2.61
CA LYS A 50 13.12 -7.47 2.98
C LYS A 50 12.78 -8.04 4.37
N ASN A 51 12.36 -7.20 5.30
CA ASN A 51 12.23 -7.60 6.71
C ASN A 51 10.77 -7.63 7.20
N ASN A 52 9.95 -6.70 6.69
CA ASN A 52 8.57 -6.47 7.15
C ASN A 52 7.55 -7.27 6.31
N PHE A 53 6.35 -7.44 6.85
CA PHE A 53 5.16 -8.04 6.21
C PHE A 53 5.17 -9.54 5.95
N ARG A 54 6.30 -10.14 5.56
CA ARG A 54 6.34 -11.58 5.29
C ARG A 54 7.64 -12.22 5.72
N ASP A 55 7.58 -13.52 6.02
CA ASP A 55 8.77 -14.34 6.24
C ASP A 55 9.28 -14.94 4.93
N VAL A 56 10.43 -15.61 4.97
CA VAL A 56 11.05 -16.18 3.75
C VAL A 56 10.11 -17.19 3.08
N ILE A 57 9.40 -17.96 3.91
CA ILE A 57 8.34 -18.89 3.53
C ILE A 57 7.11 -18.51 4.33
N ASP A 58 5.98 -18.44 3.65
CA ASP A 58 4.68 -18.21 4.25
C ASP A 58 3.68 -19.26 3.75
N VAL A 59 2.74 -19.66 4.61
CA VAL A 59 1.70 -20.65 4.29
C VAL A 59 0.36 -19.95 4.33
N ARG A 60 -0.35 -20.02 3.21
CA ARG A 60 -1.63 -19.35 2.97
C ARG A 60 -2.72 -20.40 2.80
N PRO A 61 -3.61 -20.55 3.80
CA PRO A 61 -4.73 -21.47 3.69
C PRO A 61 -5.67 -21.08 2.54
N ILE A 62 -6.14 -22.08 1.78
CA ILE A 62 -7.20 -21.89 0.79
C ILE A 62 -8.47 -22.50 1.37
N LEU A 63 -9.35 -21.64 1.88
CA LEU A 63 -10.54 -22.08 2.59
C LEU A 63 -11.50 -22.81 1.64
N THR A 64 -12.19 -23.82 2.16
CA THR A 64 -13.22 -24.49 1.37
C THR A 64 -14.46 -23.60 1.23
N PRO A 65 -15.09 -23.54 0.05
CA PRO A 65 -16.39 -22.92 -0.09
C PRO A 65 -17.36 -23.52 0.94
N ALA A 66 -18.00 -22.65 1.73
CA ALA A 66 -19.05 -23.07 2.65
C ALA A 66 -20.04 -23.98 1.93
N ALA A 67 -20.34 -25.14 2.51
CA ALA A 67 -21.42 -25.98 1.99
C ALA A 67 -22.71 -25.14 1.92
N ARG A 68 -23.51 -25.33 0.86
CA ARG A 68 -24.77 -24.59 0.61
C ARG A 68 -25.77 -24.54 1.80
N ASN A 69 -25.51 -25.30 2.86
CA ASN A 69 -26.32 -25.40 4.07
C ASN A 69 -25.85 -24.46 5.22
N GLY A 70 -25.03 -23.45 4.96
CA GLY A 70 -24.72 -22.39 5.94
C GLY A 70 -23.68 -22.76 6.99
N GLY A 71 -22.78 -23.71 6.70
CA GLY A 71 -21.56 -23.89 7.50
C GLY A 71 -20.56 -22.76 7.23
N ASN A 72 -19.70 -22.43 8.19
CA ASN A 72 -18.59 -21.50 7.95
C ASN A 72 -17.58 -22.13 6.99
N ALA A 73 -16.87 -21.31 6.21
CA ALA A 73 -15.74 -21.77 5.42
C ALA A 73 -14.63 -22.24 6.38
N GLU A 74 -14.18 -23.48 6.23
CA GLU A 74 -13.15 -24.06 7.08
C GLU A 74 -11.84 -24.24 6.29
N PRO A 75 -10.68 -24.13 6.97
CA PRO A 75 -9.41 -24.49 6.37
C PRO A 75 -9.44 -25.96 5.95
N ASP A 76 -9.04 -26.22 4.70
CA ASP A 76 -8.72 -27.56 4.26
C ASP A 76 -7.22 -27.74 4.42
N GLU A 77 -6.82 -28.66 5.30
CA GLU A 77 -5.42 -28.83 5.70
C GLU A 77 -4.48 -29.18 4.54
N ASP A 78 -5.02 -29.68 3.42
CA ASP A 78 -4.25 -30.03 2.23
C ASP A 78 -4.36 -28.98 1.10
N ASN A 79 -5.24 -27.99 1.24
CA ASN A 79 -5.43 -26.94 0.24
C ASN A 79 -4.70 -25.66 0.65
N LEU A 80 -3.45 -25.55 0.21
CA LEU A 80 -2.53 -24.51 0.67
C LEU A 80 -1.77 -23.89 -0.50
N GLU A 81 -1.42 -22.62 -0.34
CA GLU A 81 -0.35 -21.98 -1.09
C GLU A 81 0.86 -21.72 -0.19
N ILE A 82 2.03 -22.18 -0.63
CA ILE A 82 3.32 -21.84 -0.04
C ILE A 82 3.90 -20.70 -0.85
N ALA A 83 4.10 -19.57 -0.20
CA ALA A 83 4.65 -18.39 -0.82
C ALA A 83 6.12 -18.22 -0.40
N VAL A 84 7.04 -18.10 -1.36
CA VAL A 84 8.49 -17.99 -1.16
C VAL A 84 9.03 -16.62 -1.59
N ASP A 85 9.66 -15.88 -0.67
CA ASP A 85 10.42 -14.67 -1.01
C ASP A 85 11.82 -15.03 -1.51
N LEU A 86 11.98 -15.00 -2.82
CA LEU A 86 13.23 -15.29 -3.53
C LEU A 86 14.38 -14.37 -3.11
N ARG A 87 14.10 -13.16 -2.62
CA ARG A 87 15.13 -12.20 -2.20
C ARG A 87 15.90 -12.68 -0.97
N ARG A 88 15.30 -13.53 -0.14
CA ARG A 88 15.83 -13.96 1.16
C ARG A 88 16.31 -15.41 1.19
N CYS A 89 16.22 -16.11 0.06
CA CYS A 89 16.53 -17.54 -0.02
C CYS A 89 18.01 -17.87 0.17
N ALA A 90 18.94 -17.03 -0.32
CA ALA A 90 20.36 -17.38 -0.45
C ALA A 90 21.06 -17.79 0.87
N ASP A 91 20.67 -17.21 2.00
CA ASP A 91 21.31 -17.43 3.30
C ASP A 91 20.40 -18.18 4.29
N THR A 92 19.34 -18.84 3.80
CA THR A 92 18.32 -19.48 4.63
C THR A 92 18.35 -21.00 4.44
N ASN A 93 18.28 -21.78 5.54
CA ASN A 93 18.03 -23.21 5.45
C ASN A 93 16.55 -23.46 5.10
N LEU A 94 16.23 -23.40 3.81
CA LEU A 94 14.85 -23.43 3.31
C LEU A 94 14.10 -24.72 3.69
N ALA A 95 14.78 -25.87 3.71
CA ALA A 95 14.16 -27.14 4.08
C ALA A 95 13.68 -27.13 5.54
N ASP A 96 14.50 -26.64 6.47
CA ASP A 96 14.12 -26.51 7.88
C ASP A 96 13.00 -25.49 8.07
N VAL A 97 13.04 -24.37 7.34
CA VAL A 97 11.98 -23.37 7.40
C VAL A 97 10.65 -23.96 6.93
N VAL A 98 10.62 -24.66 5.79
CA VAL A 98 9.41 -25.33 5.29
C VAL A 98 8.88 -26.33 6.31
N ARG A 99 9.72 -27.23 6.82
CA ARG A 99 9.32 -28.21 7.85
C ARG A 99 8.74 -27.54 9.08
N ASN A 100 9.34 -26.46 9.56
CA ASN A 100 8.87 -25.72 10.74
C ASN A 100 7.52 -25.05 10.50
N VAL A 101 7.30 -24.44 9.32
CA VAL A 101 6.02 -23.80 9.01
C VAL A 101 4.92 -24.84 8.81
N LEU A 102 5.22 -25.97 8.16
CA LEU A 102 4.27 -27.08 8.00
C LEU A 102 3.92 -27.77 9.31
N ALA A 103 4.88 -27.96 10.22
CA ALA A 103 4.63 -28.56 11.53
C ALA A 103 3.68 -27.71 12.40
N ARG A 104 3.62 -26.40 12.14
CA ARG A 104 2.72 -25.47 12.83
C ARG A 104 1.33 -25.40 12.18
N ARG A 105 1.10 -26.10 11.07
CA ARG A 105 -0.21 -26.20 10.42
C ARG A 105 -1.18 -26.88 11.38
N GLY A 106 -2.28 -26.19 11.72
CA GLY A 106 -3.29 -26.70 12.66
C GLY A 106 -3.00 -26.42 14.14
N GLU A 107 -1.92 -25.71 14.48
CA GLU A 107 -1.74 -25.18 15.82
C GLU A 107 -2.86 -24.16 16.16
N PRO A 108 -3.37 -24.16 17.41
CA PRO A 108 -4.32 -23.14 17.86
C PRO A 108 -3.84 -21.72 17.54
N GLU A 109 -4.75 -20.89 17.03
CA GLU A 109 -4.45 -19.50 16.73
C GLU A 109 -3.86 -18.78 17.96
N GLY A 110 -2.77 -18.05 17.75
CA GLY A 110 -2.18 -17.17 18.76
C GLY A 110 -1.12 -17.79 19.67
N LEU A 111 -0.71 -19.06 19.47
CA LEU A 111 0.35 -19.67 20.27
C LEU A 111 1.69 -18.92 20.14
N GLU A 112 2.06 -18.55 18.92
CA GLU A 112 3.33 -17.89 18.56
C GLU A 112 3.16 -16.48 17.97
N ARG A 113 1.93 -16.00 17.84
CA ARG A 113 1.59 -14.71 17.20
C ARG A 113 0.68 -13.89 18.09
N VAL A 114 0.94 -12.58 18.15
CA VAL A 114 0.06 -11.58 18.74
C VAL A 114 -0.62 -10.85 17.60
N TYR A 115 -1.88 -11.22 17.31
CA TYR A 115 -2.67 -10.59 16.26
C TYR A 115 -3.07 -9.17 16.67
N LEU A 116 -2.96 -8.25 15.72
CA LEU A 116 -3.35 -6.85 15.86
C LEU A 116 -4.75 -6.59 15.30
N GLU A 117 -5.29 -7.52 14.53
CA GLU A 117 -6.62 -7.47 13.93
C GLU A 117 -7.14 -8.88 13.63
N ASP A 118 -8.46 -8.99 13.45
CA ASP A 118 -9.09 -10.16 12.85
C ASP A 118 -8.87 -10.18 11.33
N TRP A 119 -9.22 -11.30 10.69
CA TRP A 119 -9.21 -11.42 9.24
C TRP A 119 -10.08 -10.35 8.58
N SER A 120 -9.48 -9.59 7.67
CA SER A 120 -10.11 -8.47 6.97
C SER A 120 -9.70 -8.43 5.50
N THR A 121 -10.31 -7.55 4.72
CA THR A 121 -9.88 -7.30 3.35
C THR A 121 -8.60 -6.48 3.33
N GLY A 122 -7.84 -6.56 2.23
CA GLY A 122 -6.67 -5.72 2.04
C GLY A 122 -6.95 -4.23 2.24
N THR A 123 -8.13 -3.75 1.83
CA THR A 123 -8.57 -2.34 1.98
C THR A 123 -8.85 -1.89 3.40
N THR A 124 -9.27 -2.81 4.28
CA THR A 124 -9.69 -2.50 5.66
C THR A 124 -8.66 -2.92 6.70
N SER A 125 -7.55 -3.53 6.27
CA SER A 125 -6.50 -3.96 7.16
C SER A 125 -5.77 -2.79 7.82
N ARG A 126 -5.39 -3.02 9.07
CA ARG A 126 -4.59 -2.09 9.89
C ARG A 126 -3.25 -1.73 9.28
N ILE A 127 -2.76 -2.46 8.27
CA ILE A 127 -1.57 -2.03 7.53
C ILE A 127 -1.72 -0.62 6.94
N TRP A 128 -2.92 -0.24 6.52
CA TRP A 128 -3.20 1.10 6.00
C TRP A 128 -3.28 2.16 7.09
N GLU A 129 -3.60 1.77 8.34
CA GLU A 129 -3.47 2.67 9.50
C GLU A 129 -1.99 3.00 9.75
N PHE A 130 -1.09 2.02 9.64
CA PHE A 130 0.35 2.27 9.73
C PHE A 130 0.87 3.12 8.56
N ASN A 131 0.41 2.86 7.33
CA ASN A 131 0.76 3.69 6.16
C ASN A 131 0.30 5.15 6.34
N SER A 132 -0.94 5.34 6.80
CA SER A 132 -1.49 6.66 7.14
C SER A 132 -0.67 7.35 8.23
N LEU A 133 -0.33 6.63 9.30
CA LEU A 133 0.53 7.13 10.38
C LEU A 133 1.89 7.59 9.84
N TYR A 134 2.50 6.80 8.94
CA TYR A 134 3.77 7.14 8.28
C TYR A 134 3.72 8.49 7.59
N TRP A 135 2.74 8.69 6.71
CA TRP A 135 2.64 9.94 5.96
C TRP A 135 2.30 11.13 6.86
N ARG A 136 1.36 10.97 7.79
CA ARG A 136 0.95 12.07 8.68
C ARG A 136 2.08 12.55 9.59
N PHE A 137 2.91 11.63 10.07
CA PHE A 137 4.01 11.93 10.98
C PHE A 137 5.38 11.76 10.31
N LEU A 138 5.46 11.99 9.00
CA LEU A 138 6.67 11.79 8.22
C LEU A 138 7.87 12.54 8.80
N GLY A 139 7.70 13.81 9.19
CA GLY A 139 8.79 14.59 9.78
C GLY A 139 9.34 14.00 11.10
N VAL A 140 8.49 13.34 11.90
CA VAL A 140 8.93 12.62 13.11
C VAL A 140 9.74 11.38 12.72
N TRP A 141 9.27 10.63 11.72
CA TRP A 141 9.95 9.44 11.21
C TRP A 141 11.31 9.77 10.60
N GLU A 142 11.41 10.81 9.77
CA GLU A 142 12.65 11.26 9.15
C GLU A 142 13.66 11.73 10.19
N LYS A 143 13.19 12.47 11.22
CA LYS A 143 14.03 12.88 12.34
C LYS A 143 14.56 11.68 13.14
N ALA A 144 13.73 10.66 13.37
CA ALA A 144 14.12 9.47 14.11
C ALA A 144 15.12 8.59 13.34
N THR A 145 14.94 8.47 12.02
CA THR A 145 15.79 7.63 11.16
C THR A 145 17.01 8.36 10.60
N GLY A 146 17.01 9.69 10.61
CA GLY A 146 18.02 10.53 9.97
C GLY A 146 18.02 10.42 8.45
N ARG A 147 16.93 9.93 7.84
CA ARG A 147 16.81 9.70 6.39
C ARG A 147 15.55 10.38 5.86
N LEU A 148 15.70 11.10 4.76
CA LEU A 148 14.56 11.68 4.05
C LEU A 148 13.83 10.61 3.24
N TYR A 149 12.51 10.71 3.12
CA TYR A 149 11.69 9.75 2.38
C TYR A 149 12.12 9.65 0.91
N GLU A 150 12.54 10.76 0.31
CA GLU A 150 13.04 10.82 -1.07
C GLU A 150 14.27 9.94 -1.30
N GLN A 151 15.10 9.75 -0.27
CA GLN A 151 16.28 8.88 -0.34
C GLN A 151 15.89 7.39 -0.37
N ALA A 152 14.65 7.06 0.00
CA ALA A 152 14.11 5.71 -0.03
C ALA A 152 13.37 5.38 -1.34
N LEU A 153 13.10 6.37 -2.21
CA LEU A 153 12.41 6.15 -3.48
C LEU A 153 13.31 5.40 -4.49
N PRO A 154 12.83 4.30 -5.14
CA PRO A 154 13.60 3.58 -6.14
C PRO A 154 13.75 4.40 -7.44
N GLY A 155 14.96 4.87 -7.72
CA GLY A 155 15.33 5.44 -9.03
C GLY A 155 15.20 6.97 -9.08
N GLY A 156 16.33 7.66 -9.22
CA GLY A 156 16.48 9.12 -9.14
C GLY A 156 16.00 9.92 -10.36
N GLU A 157 15.03 9.42 -11.13
CA GLU A 157 14.39 10.15 -12.23
C GLU A 157 12.89 10.23 -11.96
N SER A 158 12.46 11.31 -11.32
CA SER A 158 11.05 11.65 -11.21
C SER A 158 10.60 12.36 -12.47
N ASP A 159 9.44 11.98 -13.01
CA ASP A 159 8.76 12.73 -14.08
C ASP A 159 8.34 14.15 -13.62
N ALA A 160 8.54 14.50 -12.34
CA ALA A 160 8.31 15.84 -11.78
C ALA A 160 9.08 16.98 -12.49
N ARG A 161 9.95 16.66 -13.45
CA ARG A 161 10.72 17.60 -14.28
C ARG A 161 10.47 17.43 -15.78
N ASN A 162 9.46 16.66 -16.18
CA ASN A 162 9.10 16.47 -17.58
C ASN A 162 8.39 17.71 -18.13
N ILE A 163 9.18 18.74 -18.44
CA ILE A 163 8.71 20.02 -18.99
C ILE A 163 7.92 19.81 -20.28
N ALA A 164 8.32 18.85 -21.13
CA ALA A 164 7.64 18.60 -22.40
C ALA A 164 6.20 18.11 -22.19
N GLY A 165 5.99 17.15 -21.28
CA GLY A 165 4.66 16.66 -20.93
C GLY A 165 3.80 17.74 -20.26
N VAL A 166 4.40 18.54 -19.36
CA VAL A 166 3.73 19.68 -18.72
C VAL A 166 3.27 20.71 -19.76
N HIS A 167 4.15 21.08 -20.69
CA HIS A 167 3.87 22.04 -21.74
C HIS A 167 2.72 21.57 -22.65
N GLU A 168 2.72 20.31 -23.06
CA GLU A 168 1.66 19.71 -23.87
C GLU A 168 0.31 19.77 -23.13
N LEU A 169 0.27 19.34 -21.87
CA LEU A 169 -0.93 19.36 -21.04
C LEU A 169 -1.52 20.77 -20.88
N ILE A 170 -0.67 21.77 -20.63
CA ILE A 170 -1.11 23.17 -20.47
C ILE A 170 -1.73 23.67 -21.78
N LYS A 171 -1.14 23.37 -22.93
CA LYS A 171 -1.68 23.77 -24.23
C LYS A 171 -3.02 23.14 -24.54
N GLU A 172 -3.20 21.85 -24.22
CA GLU A 172 -4.51 21.20 -24.37
C GLU A 172 -5.57 21.87 -23.48
N MET A 173 -5.20 22.26 -22.26
CA MET A 173 -6.10 22.97 -21.36
C MET A 173 -6.44 24.38 -21.88
N PHE A 174 -5.47 25.11 -22.46
CA PHE A 174 -5.74 26.41 -23.11
C PHE A 174 -6.74 26.28 -24.25
N VAL A 175 -6.64 25.23 -25.08
CA VAL A 175 -7.63 24.98 -26.15
C VAL A 175 -9.04 24.85 -25.59
N VAL A 176 -9.22 24.11 -24.49
CA VAL A 176 -10.53 23.95 -23.83
C VAL A 176 -11.01 25.29 -23.26
N TRP A 177 -10.14 26.06 -22.62
CA TRP A 177 -10.51 27.33 -22.02
C TRP A 177 -10.81 28.43 -23.05
N ASP A 178 -10.07 28.46 -24.15
CA ASP A 178 -10.31 29.37 -25.27
C ASP A 178 -11.69 29.11 -25.89
N ASP A 179 -12.05 27.84 -26.09
CA ASP A 179 -13.38 27.48 -26.59
C ASP A 179 -14.49 27.91 -25.63
N LEU A 180 -14.32 27.64 -24.33
CA LEU A 180 -15.27 28.10 -23.31
C LEU A 180 -15.36 29.63 -23.26
N ALA A 181 -14.24 30.34 -23.39
CA ALA A 181 -14.20 31.79 -23.38
C ALA A 181 -14.93 32.37 -24.61
N ALA A 182 -14.72 31.79 -25.80
CA ALA A 182 -15.39 32.18 -27.03
C ALA A 182 -16.94 32.05 -26.93
N HIS A 183 -17.42 31.12 -26.10
CA HIS A 183 -18.84 30.91 -25.84
C HIS A 183 -19.36 31.60 -24.57
N ASN A 184 -18.56 32.47 -23.92
CA ASN A 184 -18.87 33.10 -22.63
C ASN A 184 -19.25 32.09 -21.52
N ALA A 185 -18.64 30.92 -21.55
CA ALA A 185 -18.85 29.82 -20.61
C ALA A 185 -17.68 29.61 -19.64
N LEU A 186 -16.55 30.30 -19.83
CA LEU A 186 -15.38 30.17 -18.95
C LEU A 186 -15.59 30.94 -17.63
N PRO A 187 -15.59 30.27 -16.46
CA PRO A 187 -15.81 30.90 -15.15
C PRO A 187 -14.60 31.72 -14.70
N ASP A 188 -14.82 32.78 -13.91
CA ASP A 188 -13.76 33.70 -13.48
C ASP A 188 -12.60 33.03 -12.74
N GLU A 189 -12.86 31.99 -11.96
CA GLU A 189 -11.87 31.22 -11.20
C GLU A 189 -11.56 29.90 -11.91
N LEU A 190 -10.28 29.60 -12.13
CA LEU A 190 -9.81 28.41 -12.84
C LEU A 190 -9.08 27.46 -11.88
N TYR A 191 -9.69 26.32 -11.56
CA TYR A 191 -9.15 25.39 -10.57
C TYR A 191 -8.40 24.21 -11.19
N VAL A 192 -7.19 23.98 -10.70
CA VAL A 192 -6.37 22.78 -10.95
C VAL A 192 -6.06 22.14 -9.60
N ILE A 193 -6.13 20.82 -9.52
CA ILE A 193 -5.84 20.05 -8.31
C ILE A 193 -4.69 19.09 -8.58
N GLU A 194 -3.72 19.03 -7.66
CA GLU A 194 -2.71 17.99 -7.62
C GLU A 194 -2.87 17.16 -6.34
N LEU A 195 -3.17 15.88 -6.49
CA LEU A 195 -3.20 14.89 -5.40
C LEU A 195 -1.83 14.19 -5.31
N GLY A 196 -1.24 14.19 -4.12
CA GLY A 196 0.11 13.67 -3.89
C GLY A 196 1.20 14.63 -4.38
N VAL A 197 1.10 15.91 -3.99
CA VAL A 197 2.02 16.96 -4.47
C VAL A 197 3.50 16.69 -4.13
N GLY A 198 3.78 15.87 -3.13
CA GLY A 198 5.15 15.64 -2.67
C GLY A 198 5.84 16.96 -2.28
N ASN A 199 7.12 17.10 -2.56
CA ASN A 199 7.87 18.33 -2.28
C ASN A 199 7.52 19.52 -3.21
N GLY A 200 6.48 19.42 -4.05
CA GLY A 200 6.04 20.50 -4.93
C GLY A 200 6.91 20.76 -6.16
N ASN A 201 7.90 19.91 -6.47
CA ASN A 201 8.73 20.10 -7.68
C ASN A 201 7.91 20.04 -8.97
N GLN A 202 6.93 19.14 -9.05
CA GLN A 202 6.02 19.06 -10.19
C GLN A 202 5.12 20.28 -10.25
N ALA A 203 4.48 20.66 -9.13
CA ALA A 203 3.71 21.89 -9.01
C ALA A 203 4.50 23.12 -9.48
N LYS A 204 5.75 23.27 -9.03
CA LYS A 204 6.64 24.36 -9.45
C LYS A 204 6.87 24.36 -10.95
N THR A 205 7.27 23.22 -11.51
CA THR A 205 7.52 23.07 -12.95
C THR A 205 6.28 23.43 -13.76
N TRP A 206 5.11 22.98 -13.30
CA TRP A 206 3.83 23.28 -13.93
C TRP A 206 3.48 24.77 -13.87
N LEU A 207 3.61 25.40 -12.70
CA LEU A 207 3.27 26.82 -12.50
C LEU A 207 4.22 27.75 -13.27
N ASP A 208 5.52 27.44 -13.28
CA ASP A 208 6.54 28.18 -14.04
C ASP A 208 6.24 28.14 -15.55
N GLU A 209 5.98 26.94 -16.10
CA GLU A 209 5.69 26.79 -17.53
C GLU A 209 4.32 27.37 -17.90
N PHE A 210 3.32 27.24 -17.02
CA PHE A 210 2.00 27.84 -17.25
C PHE A 210 2.09 29.36 -17.33
N ALA A 211 2.76 30.02 -16.38
CA ALA A 211 2.87 31.47 -16.35
C ALA A 211 3.57 32.00 -17.62
N LYS A 212 4.59 31.29 -18.07
CA LYS A 212 5.29 31.59 -19.33
C LYS A 212 4.39 31.41 -20.55
N LEU A 213 3.69 30.28 -20.66
CA LEU A 213 2.80 30.00 -21.78
C LEU A 213 1.61 30.97 -21.83
N ASP A 214 1.03 31.32 -20.69
CA ASP A 214 -0.06 32.30 -20.63
C ASP A 214 0.42 33.70 -21.03
N ALA A 215 1.64 34.09 -20.66
CA ALA A 215 2.23 35.35 -21.10
C ALA A 215 2.45 35.40 -22.63
N GLU A 216 2.77 34.28 -23.26
CA GLU A 216 2.87 34.15 -24.72
C GLU A 216 1.48 34.11 -25.38
N HIS A 217 0.50 33.47 -24.75
CA HIS A 217 -0.87 33.31 -25.26
C HIS A 217 -1.72 34.59 -25.13
N GLY A 218 -1.52 35.36 -24.05
CA GLY A 218 -2.14 36.66 -23.82
C GLY A 218 -3.58 36.62 -23.28
N ALA A 219 -4.03 35.50 -22.74
CA ALA A 219 -5.40 35.34 -22.23
C ALA A 219 -5.57 35.69 -20.73
N GLU A 220 -4.46 35.92 -20.01
CA GLU A 220 -4.42 36.22 -18.57
C GLU A 220 -5.04 35.12 -17.69
N TYR A 221 -4.97 33.85 -18.12
CA TYR A 221 -5.48 32.73 -17.33
C TYR A 221 -4.72 32.56 -16.01
N TYR A 222 -3.44 32.88 -15.97
CA TYR A 222 -2.61 32.72 -14.78
C TYR A 222 -3.11 33.60 -13.63
N ARG A 223 -3.62 34.80 -13.94
CA ARG A 223 -4.23 35.70 -12.96
C ARG A 223 -5.46 35.09 -12.26
N ARG A 224 -6.16 34.18 -12.94
CA ARG A 224 -7.41 33.52 -12.51
C ARG A 224 -7.18 32.12 -11.95
N LEU A 225 -5.95 31.63 -12.02
CA LEU A 225 -5.58 30.29 -11.65
C LEU A 225 -5.57 30.11 -10.13
N HIS A 226 -6.17 29.02 -9.69
CA HIS A 226 -6.13 28.47 -8.35
C HIS A 226 -5.60 27.04 -8.41
N TYR A 227 -4.35 26.84 -8.00
CA TYR A 227 -3.67 25.54 -7.97
C TYR A 227 -3.71 24.93 -6.57
N MET A 228 -4.45 23.84 -6.41
CA MET A 228 -4.67 23.19 -5.12
C MET A 228 -3.66 22.04 -4.96
N MET A 229 -2.71 22.20 -4.05
CA MET A 229 -1.72 21.20 -3.67
C MET A 229 -2.29 20.33 -2.54
N CYS A 230 -2.43 19.04 -2.76
CA CYS A 230 -3.05 18.12 -1.81
C CYS A 230 -2.10 16.98 -1.45
N ASP A 231 -2.00 16.69 -0.16
CA ASP A 231 -1.22 15.57 0.37
C ASP A 231 -1.82 15.11 1.70
N TYR A 232 -1.44 13.93 2.16
CA TYR A 232 -1.78 13.46 3.50
C TYR A 232 -0.94 14.17 4.57
N SER A 233 0.29 14.58 4.22
CA SER A 233 1.31 15.06 5.15
C SER A 233 1.44 16.58 5.17
N GLU A 234 1.14 17.20 6.31
CA GLU A 234 1.38 18.64 6.53
C GLU A 234 2.86 19.02 6.39
N HIS A 235 3.76 18.09 6.74
CA HIS A 235 5.19 18.29 6.55
C HIS A 235 5.55 18.43 5.07
N VAL A 236 5.03 17.52 4.23
CA VAL A 236 5.22 17.55 2.78
C VAL A 236 4.60 18.81 2.18
N LEU A 237 3.40 19.19 2.60
CA LEU A 237 2.75 20.44 2.16
C LEU A 237 3.56 21.69 2.54
N ALA A 238 4.24 21.69 3.68
CA ALA A 238 5.13 22.79 4.05
C ALA A 238 6.31 22.92 3.09
N LEU A 239 6.95 21.80 2.72
CA LEU A 239 8.01 21.78 1.72
C LEU A 239 7.51 22.23 0.34
N ALA A 240 6.32 21.75 -0.08
CA ALA A 240 5.71 22.15 -1.33
C ALA A 240 5.47 23.67 -1.38
N ARG A 241 4.90 24.26 -0.33
CA ARG A 241 4.66 25.71 -0.20
C ARG A 241 5.94 26.53 -0.31
N GLU A 242 7.03 26.07 0.32
CA GLU A 242 8.33 26.72 0.22
C GLU A 242 8.85 26.69 -1.23
N ASN A 243 8.71 25.54 -1.89
CA ASN A 243 9.20 25.36 -3.25
C ASN A 243 8.44 26.22 -4.28
N VAL A 244 7.13 26.41 -4.09
CA VAL A 244 6.29 27.24 -4.99
C VAL A 244 6.11 28.68 -4.50
N SER A 245 7.01 29.20 -3.65
CA SER A 245 6.85 30.52 -3.02
C SER A 245 6.62 31.66 -4.00
N ASP A 246 7.22 31.59 -5.19
CA ASP A 246 7.07 32.59 -6.26
C ASP A 246 5.63 32.66 -6.83
N HIS A 247 4.84 31.62 -6.58
CA HIS A 247 3.44 31.48 -7.01
C HIS A 247 2.45 31.56 -5.83
N ALA A 248 2.88 32.05 -4.66
CA ALA A 248 2.08 32.04 -3.42
C ALA A 248 0.65 32.61 -3.56
N ALA A 249 0.44 33.56 -4.48
CA ALA A 249 -0.87 34.16 -4.72
C ALA A 249 -1.85 33.25 -5.48
N HIS A 250 -1.37 32.16 -6.10
CA HIS A 250 -2.14 31.27 -6.96
C HIS A 250 -2.32 29.88 -6.37
N VAL A 251 -1.63 29.56 -5.27
CA VAL A 251 -1.60 28.22 -4.69
C VAL A 251 -2.38 28.15 -3.39
N SER A 252 -2.97 27.00 -3.09
CA SER A 252 -3.50 26.67 -1.77
C SER A 252 -3.16 25.22 -1.45
N SER A 253 -2.89 24.92 -0.18
CA SER A 253 -2.51 23.57 0.25
C SER A 253 -3.57 22.97 1.17
N PHE A 254 -3.93 21.71 0.96
CA PHE A 254 -4.91 21.00 1.77
C PHE A 254 -4.38 19.64 2.21
N ALA A 255 -4.34 19.41 3.53
CA ALA A 255 -4.19 18.06 4.04
C ALA A 255 -5.50 17.28 3.78
N LEU A 256 -5.43 16.17 3.05
CA LEU A 256 -6.57 15.33 2.77
C LEU A 256 -6.19 13.86 2.58
N ASP A 257 -7.17 13.00 2.76
CA ASP A 257 -7.11 11.59 2.41
C ASP A 257 -7.56 11.41 0.96
N ALA A 258 -6.66 10.90 0.11
CA ALA A 258 -6.91 10.69 -1.31
C ALA A 258 -7.95 9.60 -1.60
N THR A 259 -8.29 8.76 -0.62
CA THR A 259 -9.42 7.80 -0.72
C THR A 259 -10.77 8.50 -0.58
N THR A 260 -10.81 9.68 0.03
CA THR A 260 -12.04 10.45 0.27
C THR A 260 -11.85 11.95 -0.02
N PRO A 261 -11.37 12.33 -1.22
CA PRO A 261 -10.93 13.70 -1.53
C PRO A 261 -12.08 14.71 -1.42
N MET A 262 -13.31 14.25 -1.60
CA MET A 262 -14.52 15.08 -1.50
C MET A 262 -14.80 15.62 -0.09
N THR A 263 -14.20 15.03 0.96
CA THR A 263 -14.32 15.54 2.33
C THR A 263 -13.71 16.94 2.48
N ALA A 264 -12.57 17.18 1.82
CA ALA A 264 -11.88 18.47 1.81
C ALA A 264 -12.23 19.31 0.57
N LEU A 265 -12.41 18.67 -0.59
CA LEU A 265 -12.54 19.34 -1.89
C LEU A 265 -13.99 19.47 -2.38
N GLY A 266 -14.98 19.08 -1.57
CA GLY A 266 -16.39 19.07 -1.98
C GLY A 266 -16.93 20.42 -2.47
N PHE A 267 -16.37 21.53 -2.00
CA PHE A 267 -16.73 22.89 -2.45
C PHE A 267 -16.29 23.21 -3.90
N LEU A 268 -15.36 22.41 -4.45
CA LEU A 268 -14.88 22.50 -5.83
C LEU A 268 -15.64 21.58 -6.80
N ARG A 269 -16.68 20.88 -6.33
CA ARG A 269 -17.49 20.01 -7.19
C ARG A 269 -17.98 20.79 -8.42
N TYR A 270 -17.70 20.26 -9.59
CA TYR A 270 -18.01 20.86 -10.91
C TYR A 270 -17.23 22.14 -11.28
N LYS A 271 -16.16 22.49 -10.56
CA LYS A 271 -15.35 23.69 -10.82
C LYS A 271 -13.92 23.40 -11.32
N VAL A 272 -13.48 22.14 -11.24
CA VAL A 272 -12.10 21.73 -11.52
C VAL A 272 -11.93 21.40 -12.99
N PHE A 273 -10.89 21.95 -13.62
CA PHE A 273 -10.54 21.69 -15.01
C PHE A 273 -9.55 20.54 -15.17
N LEU A 274 -8.67 20.35 -14.19
CA LEU A 274 -7.64 19.33 -14.21
C LEU A 274 -7.44 18.77 -12.81
N VAL A 275 -7.43 17.44 -12.71
CA VAL A 275 -6.95 16.70 -11.55
C VAL A 275 -5.71 15.94 -11.97
N TYR A 276 -4.57 16.32 -11.42
CA TYR A 276 -3.30 15.63 -11.56
C TYR A 276 -3.09 14.73 -10.34
N ILE A 277 -2.65 13.49 -10.55
CA ILE A 277 -2.41 12.52 -9.49
C ILE A 277 -1.01 11.97 -9.65
N SER A 278 -0.15 12.16 -8.65
CA SER A 278 1.27 11.85 -8.71
C SER A 278 1.67 10.86 -7.62
N ASN A 279 2.10 9.65 -8.00
CA ASN A 279 2.54 8.60 -7.06
C ASN A 279 1.58 8.36 -5.88
N VAL A 280 0.28 8.47 -6.14
CA VAL A 280 -0.77 8.19 -5.14
C VAL A 280 -1.28 6.76 -5.30
N TYR A 281 -1.53 6.29 -6.53
CA TYR A 281 -2.19 5.00 -6.78
C TYR A 281 -1.45 3.79 -6.19
N ASP A 282 -0.11 3.86 -6.10
CA ASP A 282 0.72 2.84 -5.47
C ASP A 282 0.70 2.89 -3.92
N ASN A 283 0.09 3.93 -3.36
CA ASN A 283 -0.11 4.17 -1.93
C ASN A 283 -1.60 4.13 -1.52
N LEU A 284 -2.50 3.66 -2.38
CA LEU A 284 -3.92 3.49 -2.05
C LEU A 284 -4.23 2.05 -1.66
N PRO A 285 -5.23 1.85 -0.77
CA PRO A 285 -5.66 0.51 -0.40
C PRO A 285 -6.13 -0.32 -1.59
N THR A 286 -5.79 -1.60 -1.57
CA THR A 286 -6.16 -2.55 -2.62
C THR A 286 -6.57 -3.89 -2.03
N GLU A 287 -7.36 -4.63 -2.79
CA GLU A 287 -7.66 -6.03 -2.53
C GLU A 287 -7.05 -6.94 -3.57
N ASP A 288 -6.89 -8.22 -3.21
CA ASP A 288 -6.50 -9.24 -4.18
C ASP A 288 -7.67 -10.21 -4.41
N VAL A 289 -7.97 -10.45 -5.68
CA VAL A 289 -8.92 -11.47 -6.13
C VAL A 289 -8.14 -12.57 -6.84
N ALA A 290 -8.48 -13.81 -6.56
CA ALA A 290 -7.86 -14.98 -7.15
C ALA A 290 -8.87 -15.96 -7.72
N GLN A 291 -8.52 -16.58 -8.84
CA GLN A 291 -9.15 -17.79 -9.35
C GLN A 291 -8.22 -18.96 -9.00
N ILE A 292 -8.73 -19.96 -8.26
CA ILE A 292 -7.96 -21.14 -7.86
C ILE A 292 -8.85 -22.37 -8.04
N GLY A 293 -8.41 -23.33 -8.86
CA GLY A 293 -9.14 -24.58 -9.07
C GLY A 293 -10.54 -24.38 -9.64
N GLY A 294 -10.76 -23.30 -10.40
CA GLY A 294 -12.09 -22.96 -10.95
C GLY A 294 -13.03 -22.23 -9.98
N HIS A 295 -12.57 -21.88 -8.79
CA HIS A 295 -13.32 -21.10 -7.80
C HIS A 295 -12.70 -19.71 -7.60
N THR A 296 -13.55 -18.73 -7.31
CA THR A 296 -13.12 -17.35 -7.06
C THR A 296 -12.98 -17.11 -5.57
N TYR A 297 -11.86 -16.49 -5.20
CA TYR A 297 -11.44 -16.19 -3.85
C TYR A 297 -11.07 -14.72 -3.74
N ARG A 298 -11.23 -14.18 -2.54
CA ARG A 298 -10.63 -12.91 -2.12
C ARG A 298 -9.51 -13.23 -1.14
N ALA A 299 -8.36 -12.58 -1.27
CA ALA A 299 -7.34 -12.66 -0.25
C ALA A 299 -7.79 -11.84 0.97
N GLU A 300 -7.79 -12.48 2.13
CA GLU A 300 -7.96 -11.83 3.41
C GLU A 300 -6.62 -11.80 4.12
N ILE A 301 -6.37 -10.71 4.85
CA ILE A 301 -5.14 -10.51 5.60
C ILE A 301 -5.44 -10.19 7.05
N ARG A 302 -4.44 -10.40 7.91
CA ARG A 302 -4.41 -9.84 9.25
C ARG A 302 -2.99 -9.54 9.70
N ALA A 303 -2.81 -8.39 10.33
CA ALA A 303 -1.55 -7.99 10.92
C ALA A 303 -1.26 -8.73 12.23
N TYR A 304 0.01 -9.08 12.44
CA TYR A 304 0.50 -9.66 13.68
C TYR A 304 1.94 -9.25 13.98
N VAL A 305 2.33 -9.44 15.24
CA VAL A 305 3.72 -9.43 15.70
C VAL A 305 4.05 -10.80 16.28
N GLY A 306 5.25 -11.33 16.01
CA GLY A 306 5.68 -12.60 16.61
C GLY A 306 5.71 -12.48 18.14
N LYS A 307 5.33 -13.51 18.88
CA LYS A 307 5.22 -13.45 20.35
C LYS A 307 6.53 -13.07 21.05
N ALA A 308 7.65 -13.55 20.52
CA ALA A 308 8.98 -13.18 21.02
C ALA A 308 9.27 -11.69 20.80
N ASP A 309 8.95 -11.14 19.63
CA ASP A 309 9.09 -9.71 19.35
C ASP A 309 8.13 -8.87 20.17
N ALA A 310 6.89 -9.33 20.34
CA ALA A 310 5.90 -8.66 21.17
C ALA A 310 6.40 -8.56 22.64
N ALA A 311 6.94 -9.65 23.19
CA ALA A 311 7.52 -9.64 24.54
C ALA A 311 8.74 -8.71 24.62
N ARG A 312 9.64 -8.76 23.63
CA ARG A 312 10.82 -7.89 23.56
C ARG A 312 10.44 -6.41 23.49
N ILE A 313 9.49 -6.05 22.63
CA ILE A 313 9.01 -4.67 22.48
C ILE A 313 8.32 -4.23 23.78
N ALA A 314 7.47 -5.08 24.37
CA ALA A 314 6.82 -4.72 25.63
C ALA A 314 7.85 -4.45 26.74
N GLU A 315 8.85 -5.32 26.90
CA GLU A 315 9.94 -5.13 27.86
C GLU A 315 10.74 -3.86 27.57
N GLU A 316 11.14 -3.66 26.31
CA GLU A 316 11.93 -2.51 25.89
C GLU A 316 11.26 -1.19 26.25
N PHE A 317 9.93 -1.09 26.09
CA PHE A 317 9.15 0.11 26.36
C PHE A 317 8.44 0.11 27.73
N GLY A 318 8.79 -0.84 28.61
CA GLY A 318 8.25 -0.91 29.97
C GLY A 318 6.74 -1.19 30.04
N LEU A 319 6.18 -1.84 29.03
CA LEU A 319 4.78 -2.24 28.94
C LEU A 319 4.60 -3.63 29.56
N GLU A 320 3.43 -3.88 30.16
CA GLU A 320 3.06 -5.24 30.58
C GLU A 320 2.85 -6.15 29.35
N PRO A 321 3.14 -7.48 29.43
CA PRO A 321 3.07 -8.41 28.30
C PRO A 321 1.72 -8.47 27.55
N GLY A 322 0.61 -8.07 28.18
CA GLY A 322 -0.72 -8.02 27.56
C GLY A 322 -1.17 -6.64 27.09
N LYS A 323 -0.33 -5.60 27.21
CA LYS A 323 -0.71 -4.19 26.93
C LYS A 323 -0.15 -3.66 25.62
N LEU A 324 0.67 -4.44 24.92
CA LEU A 324 1.29 -4.03 23.65
C LEU A 324 0.24 -3.64 22.60
N VAL A 325 -0.78 -4.48 22.37
CA VAL A 325 -1.83 -4.20 21.38
C VAL A 325 -2.54 -2.88 21.68
N GLY A 326 -2.92 -2.66 22.95
CA GLY A 326 -3.55 -1.39 23.35
C GLY A 326 -2.64 -0.16 23.22
N ALA A 327 -1.32 -0.32 23.35
CA ALA A 327 -0.36 0.75 23.07
C ALA A 327 -0.23 1.03 21.56
N ILE A 328 -0.26 -0.02 20.73
CA ILE A 328 -0.30 0.08 19.26
C ILE A 328 -1.60 0.78 18.82
N ASP A 329 -2.75 0.42 19.40
CA ASP A 329 -4.04 1.06 19.10
C ASP A 329 -4.01 2.57 19.38
N LYS A 330 -3.45 2.96 20.53
CA LYS A 330 -3.26 4.36 20.88
C LYS A 330 -2.28 5.06 19.93
N LEU A 331 -1.18 4.41 19.55
CA LEU A 331 -0.24 4.96 18.58
C LEU A 331 -0.92 5.23 17.22
N LEU A 332 -1.66 4.25 16.70
CA LEU A 332 -2.32 4.37 15.40
C LEU A 332 -3.44 5.43 15.41
N SER A 333 -4.17 5.56 16.53
CA SER A 333 -5.25 6.52 16.65
C SER A 333 -4.77 7.95 16.93
N LEU A 334 -3.77 8.12 17.81
CA LEU A 334 -3.35 9.42 18.33
C LEU A 334 -2.10 9.97 17.65
N GLY A 335 -1.24 9.09 17.15
CA GLY A 335 0.11 9.42 16.67
C GLY A 335 1.14 9.57 17.78
N PRO A 336 2.44 9.64 17.42
CA PRO A 336 3.54 9.67 18.40
C PRO A 336 3.52 10.91 19.30
N ASP A 337 3.06 12.06 18.81
CA ASP A 337 3.02 13.31 19.59
C ASP A 337 2.05 13.21 20.78
N MET A 338 0.85 12.69 20.53
CA MET A 338 -0.21 12.56 21.55
C MET A 338 -0.06 11.27 22.38
N LEU A 339 0.72 10.29 21.92
CA LEU A 339 1.02 9.07 22.67
C LEU A 339 1.79 9.37 23.97
N VAL A 340 2.65 10.39 23.93
CA VAL A 340 3.42 10.90 25.08
C VAL A 340 2.47 11.31 26.21
N ASP A 341 1.39 12.02 25.89
CA ASP A 341 0.41 12.43 26.90
C ASP A 341 -0.48 11.25 27.36
N ALA A 342 -0.86 10.37 26.43
CA ALA A 342 -1.78 9.26 26.71
C ALA A 342 -1.16 8.10 27.50
N LEU A 343 0.17 7.98 27.47
CA LEU A 343 0.95 6.92 28.11
C LEU A 343 2.29 7.49 28.63
N SER A 344 2.22 8.60 29.37
CA SER A 344 3.39 9.37 29.86
C SER A 344 4.39 8.56 30.69
N ASP A 345 3.91 7.55 31.41
CA ASP A 345 4.77 6.67 32.23
C ASP A 345 5.70 5.80 31.37
N HIS A 346 5.36 5.60 30.08
CA HIS A 346 6.11 4.76 29.15
C HIS A 346 6.82 5.57 28.05
N PHE A 347 6.24 6.71 27.66
CA PHE A 347 6.73 7.56 26.58
C PHE A 347 6.97 8.98 27.11
N PRO A 348 8.18 9.29 27.61
CA PRO A 348 8.49 10.61 28.16
C PRO A 348 8.64 11.70 27.09
N ASP A 349 8.87 11.31 25.82
CA ASP A 349 9.01 12.22 24.70
C ASP A 349 8.64 11.56 23.36
N VAL A 350 8.50 12.39 22.32
CA VAL A 350 8.13 11.97 20.97
C VAL A 350 9.19 11.05 20.35
N ALA A 351 10.47 11.21 20.70
CA ALA A 351 11.52 10.36 20.17
C ALA A 351 11.38 8.92 20.68
N ARG A 352 10.98 8.75 21.94
CA ARG A 352 10.67 7.43 22.50
C ARG A 352 9.42 6.81 21.88
N ALA A 353 8.37 7.60 21.65
CA ALA A 353 7.17 7.15 20.94
C ALA A 353 7.49 6.73 19.48
N ALA A 354 8.34 7.49 18.78
CA ALA A 354 8.82 7.14 17.45
C ALA A 354 9.66 5.86 17.45
N ALA A 355 10.52 5.66 18.44
CA ALA A 355 11.28 4.42 18.60
C ALA A 355 10.36 3.21 18.80
N PHE A 356 9.29 3.35 19.58
CA PHE A 356 8.27 2.32 19.74
C PHE A 356 7.58 1.99 18.42
N TRP A 357 7.13 3.02 17.70
CA TRP A 357 6.54 2.85 16.39
C TRP A 357 7.48 2.11 15.42
N MET A 358 8.75 2.50 15.32
CA MET A 358 9.73 1.80 14.46
C MET A 358 9.92 0.33 14.88
N ALA A 359 10.01 0.05 16.18
CA ALA A 359 10.17 -1.31 16.67
C ALA A 359 8.95 -2.20 16.34
N VAL A 360 7.73 -1.65 16.42
CA VAL A 360 6.51 -2.34 16.00
C VAL A 360 6.49 -2.55 14.49
N TRP A 361 6.80 -1.51 13.72
CA TRP A 361 6.84 -1.58 12.25
C TRP A 361 7.82 -2.64 11.76
N ASP A 362 9.02 -2.70 12.33
CA ASP A 362 10.05 -3.68 11.98
C ASP A 362 9.65 -5.12 12.30
N ALA A 363 8.84 -5.31 13.34
CA ALA A 363 8.33 -6.63 13.75
C ALA A 363 6.99 -6.99 13.09
N LEU A 364 6.36 -6.06 12.37
CA LEU A 364 5.05 -6.23 11.77
C LEU A 364 5.09 -7.25 10.63
N LYS A 365 4.15 -8.21 10.68
CA LYS A 365 3.92 -9.23 9.67
C LYS A 365 2.46 -9.25 9.27
N LEU A 366 2.20 -9.75 8.07
CA LEU A 366 0.87 -10.01 7.54
C LEU A 366 0.73 -11.51 7.35
N GLU A 367 -0.36 -12.04 7.87
CA GLU A 367 -0.82 -13.38 7.51
C GLU A 367 -1.88 -13.24 6.41
N GLU A 368 -1.92 -14.19 5.48
CA GLU A 368 -2.85 -14.18 4.36
C GLU A 368 -3.58 -15.52 4.24
N ARG A 369 -4.86 -15.48 3.82
CA ARG A 369 -5.64 -16.65 3.41
C ARG A 369 -6.52 -16.33 2.20
N TYR A 370 -6.92 -17.36 1.47
CA TYR A 370 -7.89 -17.24 0.39
C TYR A 370 -9.30 -17.61 0.90
N ALA A 371 -10.17 -16.61 1.01
CA ALA A 371 -11.56 -16.78 1.41
C ALA A 371 -12.46 -16.89 0.17
N PRO A 372 -13.34 -17.90 0.08
CA PRO A 372 -14.22 -18.10 -1.07
C PRO A 372 -15.19 -16.93 -1.20
N MET A 373 -15.38 -16.44 -2.42
CA MET A 373 -16.33 -15.37 -2.70
C MET A 373 -17.73 -15.94 -2.95
N SER A 374 -18.76 -15.28 -2.44
CA SER A 374 -20.16 -15.63 -2.72
C SER A 374 -20.55 -15.43 -4.19
N GLY A 375 -19.87 -14.50 -4.88
CA GLY A 375 -20.08 -14.15 -6.28
C GLY A 375 -19.33 -12.86 -6.63
N LEU A 376 -18.99 -12.69 -7.91
CA LEU A 376 -18.35 -11.47 -8.41
C LEU A 376 -19.34 -10.30 -8.51
N ASP A 377 -20.63 -10.59 -8.66
CA ASP A 377 -21.74 -9.63 -8.66
C ASP A 377 -21.90 -8.89 -7.32
N LEU A 378 -21.52 -9.54 -6.22
CA LEU A 378 -21.54 -8.99 -4.86
C LEU A 378 -20.24 -8.30 -4.46
N TYR A 379 -19.21 -8.39 -5.29
CA TYR A 379 -17.93 -7.74 -5.06
C TYR A 379 -17.95 -6.34 -5.65
N GLU A 380 -17.89 -5.31 -4.82
CA GLU A 380 -17.86 -3.92 -5.27
C GLU A 380 -16.40 -3.47 -5.48
N ILE A 381 -16.09 -3.03 -6.69
CA ILE A 381 -14.78 -2.44 -7.03
C ILE A 381 -14.80 -0.94 -6.76
N ALA A 382 -15.89 -0.27 -7.15
CA ALA A 382 -16.13 1.15 -6.95
C ALA A 382 -17.65 1.40 -6.96
N PRO A 383 -18.13 2.58 -6.52
CA PRO A 383 -19.57 2.89 -6.56
C PRO A 383 -20.21 2.65 -7.92
N GLY A 384 -21.09 1.64 -7.99
CA GLY A 384 -21.79 1.24 -9.24
C GLY A 384 -20.98 0.35 -10.18
N VAL A 385 -19.80 -0.11 -9.77
CA VAL A 385 -18.90 -1.00 -10.53
C VAL A 385 -18.65 -2.26 -9.72
N ASN A 386 -19.09 -3.42 -10.23
CA ASN A 386 -18.93 -4.70 -9.55
C ASN A 386 -17.87 -5.62 -10.20
N GLY A 387 -17.58 -6.71 -9.51
CA GLY A 387 -16.57 -7.71 -9.86
C GLY A 387 -16.84 -8.47 -11.15
N GLU A 388 -18.03 -8.42 -11.73
CA GLU A 388 -18.32 -9.08 -13.01
C GLU A 388 -17.43 -8.56 -14.14
N MET A 389 -16.94 -7.33 -14.03
CA MET A 389 -15.95 -6.77 -14.95
C MET A 389 -14.61 -7.54 -14.95
N LEU A 390 -14.29 -8.24 -13.86
CA LEU A 390 -13.08 -9.06 -13.72
C LEU A 390 -13.25 -10.46 -14.32
N ARG A 391 -14.49 -10.92 -14.54
CA ARG A 391 -14.78 -12.29 -15.01
C ARG A 391 -13.97 -12.68 -16.26
N PRO A 392 -13.89 -11.86 -17.33
CA PRO A 392 -13.11 -12.22 -18.51
C PRO A 392 -11.62 -12.40 -18.23
N LEU A 393 -11.08 -11.72 -17.21
CA LEU A 393 -9.68 -11.83 -16.80
C LEU A 393 -9.46 -13.07 -15.94
N LEU A 394 -10.38 -13.35 -15.01
CA LEU A 394 -10.31 -14.50 -14.11
C LEU A 394 -10.51 -15.83 -14.84
N GLU A 395 -11.47 -15.92 -15.77
CA GLU A 395 -11.80 -17.17 -16.46
C GLU A 395 -10.83 -17.52 -17.59
N ARG A 396 -10.15 -16.53 -18.18
CA ARG A 396 -9.28 -16.75 -19.35
C ARG A 396 -7.92 -17.37 -19.00
N HIS A 397 -7.42 -17.15 -17.79
CA HIS A 397 -6.04 -17.45 -17.44
C HIS A 397 -5.88 -18.65 -16.49
N GLY A 398 -6.96 -19.38 -16.21
CA GLY A 398 -6.93 -20.50 -15.27
C GLY A 398 -6.71 -20.00 -13.86
N ASP A 399 -5.73 -20.54 -13.15
CA ASP A 399 -5.39 -20.03 -11.82
C ASP A 399 -4.63 -18.72 -11.94
N VAL A 400 -5.19 -17.65 -11.36
CA VAL A 400 -4.64 -16.30 -11.42
C VAL A 400 -4.91 -15.58 -10.11
N ARG A 401 -4.00 -14.68 -9.72
CA ARG A 401 -4.21 -13.69 -8.66
C ARG A 401 -3.95 -12.31 -9.22
N MET A 402 -4.85 -11.38 -8.95
CA MET A 402 -4.74 -9.99 -9.41
C MET A 402 -5.07 -9.03 -8.27
N GLN A 403 -4.35 -7.91 -8.26
CA GLN A 403 -4.64 -6.78 -7.40
C GLN A 403 -5.74 -5.93 -8.04
N VAL A 404 -6.70 -5.51 -7.23
CA VAL A 404 -7.84 -4.68 -7.59
C VAL A 404 -7.73 -3.38 -6.78
N SER A 405 -7.60 -2.26 -7.50
CA SER A 405 -7.47 -0.93 -6.90
C SER A 405 -8.83 -0.36 -6.49
N ASN A 406 -9.46 -0.98 -5.50
CA ASN A 406 -10.78 -0.59 -4.99
C ASN A 406 -10.75 0.46 -3.87
N GLY A 407 -9.57 0.84 -3.37
CA GLY A 407 -9.38 2.01 -2.51
C GLY A 407 -9.04 3.29 -3.28
N ALA A 408 -9.12 3.28 -4.61
CA ALA A 408 -8.69 4.36 -5.48
C ALA A 408 -9.84 5.23 -6.04
#